data_AF-A0A3B8WMM7-F1
#
_entry.id   AF-A0A3B8WMM7-F1
#
_cell.length_a   1.000
_cell.length_b   1.000
_cell.length_c   1.000
_cell.angle_alpha   90.00
_cell.angle_beta   90.00
_cell.angle_gamma   90.00
#
_symmetry.space_group_name_H-M   'P 1'
#
loop_
_entity.id
_entity.type
_entity.pdbx_description
1 polymer ?
#
loop_
_entity_poly.entity_id
_entity_poly.type
_entity_poly.pdbx_seq_one_letter_code
_entity_poly.pdbx_strand_id
1 'polypeptide(L)' 'FIGEVVDVTGHLGGHNFQWAWASGVTAGNEA' A
#
# COMPACT_ATOMS: atom_id res chain seq x y z
N PHE A 1 -6.75 1.71 7.46
CA PHE A 1 -5.77 0.60 7.31
C PHE A 1 -5.01 0.82 6.01
N ILE A 2 -3.68 0.67 5.98
CA ILE A 2 -2.82 0.89 4.81
C ILE A 2 -1.65 -0.09 4.79
N GLY A 3 -1.00 -0.28 3.64
CA GLY A 3 0.19 -1.10 3.50
C GLY A 3 -0.04 -2.60 3.78
N GLU A 4 1.00 -3.28 4.25
CA GLU A 4 1.06 -4.74 4.39
C GLU A 4 0.13 -5.32 5.46
N VAL A 5 -0.37 -4.49 6.39
CA VAL A 5 -1.37 -4.96 7.37
C VAL A 5 -2.70 -5.33 6.71
N VAL A 6 -2.91 -4.89 5.47
CA VAL A 6 -4.04 -5.27 4.62
C VAL A 6 -3.64 -6.52 3.84
N ASP A 7 -4.58 -7.45 3.62
CA ASP A 7 -4.41 -8.69 2.86
C ASP A 7 -4.21 -8.43 1.35
N VAL A 8 -3.08 -7.83 1.02
CA VAL A 8 -2.63 -7.52 -0.33
C VAL A 8 -1.13 -7.81 -0.38
N THR A 9 -0.76 -8.82 -1.17
CA THR A 9 0.63 -9.21 -1.39
C THR A 9 0.99 -9.07 -2.87
N GLY A 10 2.03 -8.29 -3.17
CA GLY A 10 2.57 -8.10 -4.50
C GLY A 10 3.65 -9.13 -4.86
N HIS A 11 3.84 -9.34 -6.16
CA HIS A 11 4.96 -10.13 -6.68
C HIS A 11 6.31 -9.47 -6.35
N LEU A 12 7.38 -10.27 -6.36
CA LEU A 12 8.74 -9.73 -6.30
C LEU A 12 8.97 -8.68 -7.40
N GLY A 13 9.79 -7.66 -7.12
CA GLY A 13 10.01 -6.54 -8.03
C GLY A 13 9.48 -5.19 -7.53
N GLY A 14 9.27 -5.04 -6.22
CA GLY A 14 8.95 -3.75 -5.60
C GLY A 14 7.46 -3.40 -5.53
N HIS A 15 6.56 -4.29 -5.93
CA HIS A 15 5.11 -4.07 -5.90
C HIS A 15 4.58 -3.78 -4.48
N ASN A 16 5.16 -4.39 -3.44
CA ASN A 16 4.79 -4.10 -2.04
C ASN A 16 5.15 -2.68 -1.62
N PHE A 17 6.28 -2.14 -2.11
CA PHE A 17 6.64 -0.74 -1.84
C PHE A 17 5.72 0.22 -2.57
N GLN A 18 5.36 -0.08 -3.82
CA GLN A 18 4.37 0.71 -4.56
C GLN A 18 3.00 0.68 -3.85
N TRP A 19 2.55 -0.49 -3.38
CA TRP A 19 1.32 -0.67 -2.63
C TRP A 19 1.31 0.13 -1.32
N ALA A 20 2.37 0.03 -0.52
CA ALA A 20 2.50 0.77 0.73
C ALA A 20 2.41 2.28 0.49
N TRP A 21 3.04 2.79 -0.57
CA TRP A 21 3.04 4.21 -0.90
C TRP A 21 1.67 4.68 -1.40
N ALA A 22 1.10 4.00 -2.40
CA ALA A 22 -0.18 4.38 -2.99
C ALA A 22 -1.33 4.32 -1.96
N SER A 23 -1.42 3.24 -1.18
CA SER A 23 -2.44 3.11 -0.14
C SER A 23 -2.30 4.17 0.96
N GLY A 24 -1.07 4.52 1.35
CA GLY A 24 -0.78 5.61 2.27
C GLY A 24 -1.25 6.97 1.76
N VAL A 25 -0.99 7.29 0.49
CA VAL A 25 -1.43 8.55 -0.12
C VAL A 25 -2.95 8.63 -0.23
N THR A 26 -3.63 7.56 -0.66
CA THR A 26 -5.10 7.57 -0.71
C THR A 26 -5.69 7.77 0.68
N ALA A 27 -5.24 7.01 1.69
CA ALA A 27 -5.79 7.18 3.04
C ALA A 27 -5.49 8.56 3.66
N GLY A 28 -4.34 9.16 3.35
CA GLY A 28 -3.98 10.49 3.84
C GLY A 28 -4.74 11.64 3.17
N ASN A 29 -5.24 11.45 1.94
CA ASN A 29 -6.07 12.45 1.24
C ASN A 29 -7.56 12.34 1.56
N GLU A 30 -7.99 11.22 2.14
CA GLU A 30 -9.38 10.93 2.50
C GLU A 30 -9.63 11.06 4.02
N ALA A 31 -8.67 11.68 4.74
CA ALA A 31 -8.70 11.88 6.19
C ALA A 31 -9.39 13.20 6.59
#